data_AF-A0AAV4MRX2-F1
#
_entry.id   AF-A0AAV4MRX2-F1
#
_cell.length_a   1.000
_cell.length_b   1.000
_cell.length_c   1.000
_cell.angle_alpha   90.00
_cell.angle_beta   90.00
_cell.angle_gamma   90.00
#
_symmetry.space_group_name_H-M   'P 1'
#
loop_
_entity.id
_entity.type
_entity.pdbx_description
1 polymer ?
#
loop_
_entity_poly.entity_id
_entity_poly.type
_entity_poly.pdbx_seq_one_letter_code
_entity_poly.pdbx_strand_id
1 'polypeptide(L)'
;MFSAHLVRFFFIFIVSLNTLCEVSSQEYGTTLTLKQGLVIGRILKTSNGRDFYAFRGIPYATPPIGLLRFKEPLMFPGWLVH
;
A
#
# COMPACT_ATOMS: atom_id res chain seq x y z
N MET A 1 2.98 53.17 -2.64
CA MET A 1 4.02 52.24 -2.15
C MET A 1 3.47 51.11 -1.24
N PHE A 2 2.28 51.20 -0.64
CA PHE A 2 1.70 50.14 0.20
C PHE A 2 0.97 49.00 -0.56
N SER A 3 0.47 49.25 -1.77
CA SER A 3 -0.37 48.30 -2.52
C SER A 3 0.41 47.10 -3.08
N ALA A 4 1.68 47.25 -3.45
CA ALA A 4 2.47 46.18 -4.08
C ALA A 4 2.89 45.07 -3.10
N HIS A 5 3.05 45.38 -1.82
CA HIS A 5 3.42 44.38 -0.80
C HIS A 5 2.25 43.45 -0.48
N LEU A 6 1.02 44.00 -0.42
CA LEU A 6 -0.20 43.21 -0.20
C LEU A 6 -0.47 42.21 -1.33
N VAL A 7 -0.27 42.62 -2.60
CA VAL A 7 -0.44 41.72 -3.76
C VAL A 7 0.61 40.61 -3.76
N ARG A 8 1.87 40.92 -3.39
CA ARG A 8 2.94 39.92 -3.25
C ARG A 8 2.66 38.93 -2.12
N PHE A 9 2.18 39.41 -0.97
CA PHE A 9 1.79 38.54 0.15
C PHE A 9 0.60 37.64 -0.21
N PHE A 10 -0.40 38.17 -0.90
CA PHE A 10 -1.57 37.42 -1.35
C PHE A 10 -1.18 36.36 -2.38
N PHE A 11 -0.26 36.68 -3.30
CA PHE A 11 0.28 35.74 -4.28
C PHE A 11 1.11 34.63 -3.61
N ILE A 12 1.95 34.97 -2.62
CA ILE A 12 2.72 34.00 -1.82
C ILE A 12 1.80 33.10 -0.99
N PHE A 13 0.73 33.66 -0.41
CA PHE A 13 -0.26 32.92 0.38
C PHE A 13 -1.07 31.95 -0.50
N ILE A 14 -1.51 32.40 -1.69
CA ILE A 14 -2.16 31.56 -2.70
C ILE A 14 -1.23 30.44 -3.14
N VAL A 15 0.03 30.72 -3.47
CA VAL A 15 1.00 29.69 -3.86
C VAL A 15 1.23 28.68 -2.72
N SER A 16 1.32 29.13 -1.46
CA SER A 16 1.49 28.24 -0.29
C SER A 16 0.27 27.37 0.04
N LEU A 17 -0.95 27.87 -0.24
CA LEU A 17 -2.19 27.12 -0.04
C LEU A 17 -2.39 26.05 -1.11
N ASN A 18 -1.95 26.32 -2.35
CA ASN A 18 -2.01 25.35 -3.45
C ASN A 18 -0.95 24.24 -3.32
N THR A 19 0.13 24.45 -2.56
CA THR A 19 1.16 23.41 -2.30
C THR A 19 0.79 22.43 -1.18
N LEU A 20 -0.34 22.61 -0.49
CA LEU A 20 -0.78 21.72 0.59
C LEU A 20 -1.54 20.49 0.08
N CYS A 21 -2.01 20.52 -1.16
CA CYS A 21 -2.89 19.49 -1.70
C CYS A 21 -2.17 18.67 -2.78
N GLU A 22 -1.02 18.10 -2.47
CA GLU A 22 -0.56 16.95 -3.24
C GLU A 22 0.32 16.05 -2.39
N VAL A 23 -0.28 14.95 -1.94
CA VAL A 23 0.24 13.58 -1.98
C VAL A 23 -0.70 12.75 -1.11
N SER A 24 -1.88 12.44 -1.64
CA SER A 24 -2.52 11.19 -1.29
C SER A 24 -1.94 10.16 -2.26
N SER A 25 -0.91 9.44 -1.84
CA SER A 25 -0.55 8.20 -2.54
C SER A 25 -1.73 7.26 -2.34
N GLN A 26 -2.66 7.29 -3.29
CA GLN A 26 -3.82 6.42 -3.32
C GLN A 26 -3.30 5.01 -3.58
N GLU A 27 -2.90 4.32 -2.51
CA GLU A 27 -2.62 2.89 -2.52
C GLU A 27 -3.95 2.17 -2.69
N TYR A 28 -4.50 2.20 -3.90
CA TYR A 28 -5.55 1.27 -4.28
C TYR A 28 -4.98 -0.14 -4.10
N GLY A 29 -5.49 -0.85 -3.09
CA GLY A 29 -5.11 -2.23 -2.84
C GLY A 29 -5.40 -3.06 -4.08
N THR A 30 -4.37 -3.73 -4.61
CA THR A 30 -4.56 -4.62 -5.76
C THR A 30 -5.09 -5.94 -5.24
N THR A 31 -6.33 -6.27 -5.59
CA THR A 31 -6.96 -7.52 -5.15
C THR A 31 -6.70 -8.64 -6.16
N LEU A 32 -6.25 -9.80 -5.66
CA LEU A 32 -6.05 -11.01 -6.44
C LEU A 32 -6.85 -12.18 -5.86
N THR A 33 -7.40 -13.01 -6.74
CA THR A 33 -8.13 -14.23 -6.36
C THR A 33 -7.21 -15.45 -6.52
N LEU A 34 -6.96 -16.16 -5.43
CA LEU A 34 -6.24 -17.43 -5.41
C LEU A 34 -7.21 -18.59 -5.17
N LYS A 35 -6.75 -19.84 -5.39
CA LYS A 35 -7.54 -21.05 -5.03
C LYS A 35 -7.87 -21.09 -3.54
N GLN A 36 -7.00 -20.49 -2.72
CA GLN A 36 -7.07 -20.46 -1.27
C GLN A 36 -7.88 -19.27 -0.74
N GLY A 37 -8.26 -18.30 -1.57
CA GLY A 37 -9.04 -17.12 -1.18
C GLY A 37 -8.52 -15.81 -1.77
N LEU A 38 -9.06 -14.70 -1.26
CA LEU A 38 -8.76 -13.36 -1.74
C LEU A 38 -7.50 -12.79 -1.07
N VAL A 39 -6.60 -12.20 -1.83
CA VAL A 39 -5.40 -11.52 -1.32
C VAL A 39 -5.40 -10.06 -1.76
N ILE A 40 -5.08 -9.17 -0.83
CA ILE A 40 -4.96 -7.74 -1.09
C ILE A 40 -3.47 -7.39 -1.05
N GLY A 41 -2.95 -6.92 -2.17
CA GLY A 41 -1.60 -6.38 -2.32
C GLY A 41 -1.60 -4.88 -2.48
N ARG A 42 -0.43 -4.32 -2.77
CA ARG A 42 -0.20 -2.88 -2.87
C ARG A 42 0.80 -2.58 -3.98
N ILE A 43 0.67 -1.42 -4.62
CA ILE A 43 1.67 -0.92 -5.56
C ILE A 43 2.75 -0.17 -4.79
N LEU A 44 4.00 -0.60 -4.93
CA LEU A 44 5.17 0.01 -4.29
C LEU A 44 6.13 0.54 -5.34
N LYS A 45 7.03 1.44 -4.94
CA LYS A 45 8.09 1.99 -5.79
C LYS A 45 9.44 1.37 -5.48
N THR A 46 10.16 1.01 -6.52
CA THR A 46 11.59 0.65 -6.44
C THR A 46 12.45 1.88 -6.17
N SER A 47 13.70 1.69 -5.75
CA SER A 47 14.66 2.80 -5.56
C SER A 47 14.86 3.64 -6.81
N ASN A 48 14.64 3.07 -8.00
CA ASN A 48 14.76 3.75 -9.28
C ASN A 48 13.42 4.36 -9.76
N GLY A 49 12.41 4.41 -8.89
CA GLY A 49 11.10 5.02 -9.16
C GLY A 49 10.11 4.19 -9.96
N ARG A 50 10.42 2.94 -10.32
CA ARG A 50 9.47 2.04 -11.02
C ARG A 50 8.46 1.44 -10.06
N ASP A 51 7.20 1.45 -10.44
CA ASP A 51 6.12 0.81 -9.71
C ASP A 51 6.15 -0.72 -9.85
N PHE A 52 5.76 -1.44 -8.79
CA PHE A 52 5.61 -2.89 -8.79
C PHE A 52 4.51 -3.34 -7.81
N TYR A 53 3.86 -4.46 -8.12
CA TYR A 53 2.87 -5.06 -7.22
C TYR A 53 3.55 -5.89 -6.13
N ALA A 54 3.19 -5.64 -4.88
CA ALA A 54 3.72 -6.33 -3.72
C ALA A 54 2.59 -7.06 -2.97
N PHE A 55 2.73 -8.38 -2.87
CA PHE A 55 1.89 -9.24 -2.05
C PHE A 55 2.78 -9.91 -1.00
N ARG A 56 2.49 -9.71 0.29
CA ARG A 56 3.34 -10.16 1.40
C ARG A 56 2.53 -11.01 2.37
N GLY A 57 3.18 -11.97 3.02
CA GLY A 57 2.55 -12.79 4.05
C GLY A 57 1.52 -13.81 3.55
N ILE A 58 1.56 -14.18 2.27
CA ILE A 58 0.69 -15.24 1.73
C ILE A 58 1.17 -16.60 2.28
N PRO A 59 0.36 -17.32 3.07
CA PRO A 59 0.70 -18.63 3.57
C PRO A 59 0.66 -19.67 2.44
N TYR A 60 1.73 -20.45 2.32
CA TYR A 60 1.82 -21.56 1.36
C TYR A 60 1.51 -22.92 2.02
N ALA A 61 1.67 -23.01 3.33
CA ALA A 61 1.45 -24.20 4.14
C ALA A 61 0.81 -23.82 5.48
N THR A 62 0.30 -24.82 6.20
CA THR A 62 -0.13 -24.63 7.58
C THR A 62 1.06 -24.31 8.49
N PRO A 63 0.86 -23.53 9.57
CA PRO A 63 1.93 -23.26 10.52
C PRO A 63 2.49 -24.55 11.13
N PRO A 64 3.82 -24.79 11.11
CA PRO A 64 4.44 -26.03 11.59
C PRO A 64 4.60 -26.04 13.12
N ILE A 65 3.48 -25.86 13.83
CA ILE A 65 3.43 -25.75 15.30
C ILE A 65 2.85 -27.02 15.93
N GLY A 66 3.16 -27.25 17.22
CA GLY A 66 2.67 -28.40 17.96
C GLY A 66 3.09 -29.74 17.33
N LEU A 67 2.12 -30.60 17.03
CA LEU A 67 2.34 -31.91 16.41
C LEU A 67 2.81 -31.86 14.96
N LEU A 68 2.74 -30.69 14.31
CA LEU A 68 3.24 -30.47 12.95
C LEU A 68 4.73 -30.08 12.94
N ARG A 69 5.32 -29.80 14.11
CA ARG A 69 6.75 -29.53 14.21
C ARG A 69 7.53 -30.75 13.74
N PHE A 70 8.55 -30.53 12.91
CA PHE A 70 9.38 -31.57 12.30
C PHE A 70 8.66 -32.55 11.37
N LYS A 71 7.42 -32.25 10.94
CA LYS A 71 6.70 -33.01 9.91
C LYS A 71 6.74 -32.29 8.56
N GLU A 72 6.37 -33.03 7.51
CA GLU A 72 6.19 -32.45 6.17
C GLU A 72 5.12 -31.34 6.20
N PRO A 73 5.31 -30.27 5.41
CA PRO A 73 4.38 -29.15 5.36
C PRO A 73 3.04 -29.60 4.77
N LEU A 74 1.95 -29.28 5.44
CA LEU A 74 0.60 -29.52 4.95
C LEU A 74 0.10 -28.29 4.17
N MET A 75 -0.68 -28.51 3.13
CA MET A 75 -1.24 -27.44 2.30
C MET A 75 -2.13 -26.51 3.13
N PHE A 76 -2.00 -25.19 2.90
CA PHE A 76 -2.86 -24.21 3.56
C PHE A 76 -4.32 -24.37 3.08
N PRO A 77 -5.30 -24.55 3.99
CA PRO A 77 -6.70 -24.81 3.62
C PRO A 77 -7.43 -23.60 3.02
N GLY A 78 -6.82 -22.41 3.09
CA GLY A 78 -7.43 -21.17 2.61
C GLY A 78 -8.06 -20.32 3.69
N TRP A 79 -8.40 -19.09 3.32
CA TRP A 79 -9.21 -18.19 4.15
C TRP A 79 -10.67 -18.49 3.83
N LEU A 80 -11.31 -19.30 4.68
CA LEU A 80 -12.75 -19.49 4.63
C LEU A 80 -13.41 -18.11 4.84
N VAL A 81 -14.23 -17.68 3.88
CA VAL A 81 -15.13 -16.54 4.06
C VAL A 81 -16.17 -16.99 5.08
N HIS A 82 -15.97 -16.64 6.35
CA HIS A 82 -17.00 -16.74 7.38
C HIS A 82 -17.98 -15.58 7.25
#